data_AF-A0A1W9TJP8-F1
#
_entry.id   AF-A0A1W9TJP8-F1
#
_cell.length_a   1.000
_cell.length_b   1.000
_cell.length_c   1.000
_cell.angle_alpha   90.00
_cell.angle_beta   90.00
_cell.angle_gamma   90.00
#
_symmetry.space_group_name_H-M   'P 1'
#
loop_
_entity.id
_entity.type
_entity.pdbx_description
1 polymer ?
#
loop_
_entity_poly.entity_id
_entity_poly.type
_entity_poly.pdbx_seq_one_letter_code
_entity_poly.pdbx_strand_id
1 'polypeptide(L)'
;MKNISKLTIRKFVDRIEKCDIDLYADYVKMFMDELKIETAIIVGHSLGGAVAQSLSFRYPEKSEKMLLIDSAPIEGLKTPEEYYPILEMILEMYKGNKTLLKQALSGIMPENKDEKFLDELTNEALLMKEECFTGNARALEKINYIELAKNYKNKVLFIVGKKDLLIYLRR
;
A
#
# COMPACT_ATOMS: atom_id res chain seq x y z
N MET A 1 15.53 8.59 -22.52
CA MET A 1 15.04 8.00 -21.26
C MET A 1 16.24 7.54 -20.47
N LYS A 2 16.64 8.26 -19.41
CA LYS A 2 17.84 7.93 -18.63
C LYS A 2 17.54 6.73 -17.74
N ASN A 3 18.43 5.74 -17.78
CA ASN A 3 18.46 4.57 -16.90
C ASN A 3 18.30 4.98 -15.44
N ILE A 4 17.12 4.73 -14.88
CA ILE A 4 16.88 4.74 -13.44
C ILE A 4 17.57 3.48 -12.91
N SER A 5 18.87 3.59 -12.62
CA SER A 5 19.69 2.46 -12.21
C SER A 5 19.26 1.96 -10.83
N LYS A 6 19.45 0.64 -10.59
CA LYS A 6 19.23 -0.06 -9.31
C LYS A 6 19.82 0.64 -8.06
N LEU A 7 20.77 1.57 -8.24
CA LEU A 7 21.38 2.35 -7.18
C LEU A 7 20.43 3.42 -6.59
N THR A 8 19.45 3.89 -7.39
CA THR A 8 18.47 4.89 -6.97
C THR A 8 17.42 4.31 -6.02
N ILE A 9 16.99 3.05 -6.23
CA ILE A 9 15.94 2.40 -5.43
C ILE A 9 16.41 2.14 -3.99
N ARG A 10 17.63 1.63 -3.79
CA ARG A 10 18.20 1.42 -2.44
C ARG A 10 18.26 2.72 -1.62
N LYS A 11 18.54 3.86 -2.27
CA LYS A 11 18.57 5.18 -1.60
C LYS A 11 17.20 5.66 -1.10
N PHE A 12 16.09 5.06 -1.52
CA PHE A 12 14.74 5.43 -1.06
C PHE A 12 14.20 4.49 0.03
N VAL A 13 14.59 3.21 0.02
CA VAL A 13 14.14 2.24 1.04
C VAL A 13 14.60 2.63 2.45
N ASP A 14 15.82 3.17 2.57
CA ASP A 14 16.37 3.65 3.85
C ASP A 14 15.75 4.98 4.34
N ARG A 15 14.82 5.59 3.59
CA ARG A 15 14.23 6.91 3.91
C ARG A 15 12.85 6.84 4.57
N ILE A 16 12.26 5.64 4.72
CA ILE A 16 11.01 5.52 5.48
C ILE A 16 11.35 5.67 6.96
N GLU A 17 11.25 6.89 7.45
CA GLU A 17 11.48 7.26 8.85
C GLU A 17 10.44 6.62 9.76
N LYS A 18 9.18 6.53 9.30
CA LYS A 18 8.06 5.89 9.99
C LYS A 18 7.02 5.38 9.00
N CYS A 19 6.27 4.36 9.42
CA CYS A 19 5.08 3.91 8.70
C CYS A 19 3.92 4.84 8.99
N ASP A 20 3.51 5.61 7.98
CA ASP A 20 2.47 6.62 8.10
C ASP A 20 1.89 6.88 6.71
N ILE A 21 0.57 6.69 6.56
CA ILE A 21 -0.10 6.77 5.25
C ILE A 21 -0.02 8.19 4.66
N ASP A 22 -0.13 9.19 5.52
CA ASP A 22 -0.06 10.59 5.12
C ASP A 22 1.35 10.97 4.67
N LEU A 23 2.38 10.46 5.35
CA LEU A 23 3.77 10.61 4.92
C LEU A 23 4.03 9.94 3.56
N TYR A 24 3.46 8.76 3.32
CA TYR A 24 3.56 8.10 2.02
C TYR A 24 2.90 8.93 0.92
N ALA A 25 1.75 9.57 1.21
CA ALA A 25 1.10 10.47 0.25
C ALA A 25 1.95 11.71 -0.04
N ASP A 26 2.60 12.27 0.98
CA ASP A 26 3.53 13.39 0.82
C ASP A 26 4.72 13.02 -0.07
N TYR A 27 5.26 11.80 0.05
CA TYR A 27 6.30 11.33 -0.86
C TYR A 27 5.83 11.21 -2.30
N VAL A 28 4.59 10.76 -2.55
CA VAL A 28 4.03 10.72 -3.90
C VAL A 28 3.86 12.14 -4.45
N LYS A 29 3.34 13.07 -3.64
CA LYS A 29 3.21 14.48 -4.02
C LYS A 29 4.57 15.09 -4.37
N MET A 30 5.59 14.87 -3.54
CA MET A 30 6.96 15.33 -3.79
C MET A 30 7.53 14.74 -5.09
N PHE A 31 7.29 13.45 -5.33
CA PHE A 31 7.69 12.80 -6.58
C PHE A 31 7.01 13.43 -7.80
N MET A 32 5.72 13.73 -7.71
CA MET A 32 4.98 14.43 -8.77
C MET A 32 5.57 15.82 -9.03
N ASP A 33 5.84 16.60 -7.98
CA ASP A 33 6.42 17.94 -8.10
C ASP A 33 7.80 17.92 -8.76
N GLU A 34 8.68 16.99 -8.33
CA GLU A 34 10.03 16.83 -8.89
C GLU A 34 9.98 16.49 -10.38
N LEU A 35 9.01 15.67 -10.79
CA LEU A 35 8.79 15.32 -12.19
C LEU A 35 7.95 16.35 -12.95
N LYS A 36 7.49 17.42 -12.28
CA LYS A 36 6.59 18.45 -12.83
C LYS A 36 5.29 17.87 -13.39
N ILE A 37 4.75 16.88 -12.68
CA ILE A 37 3.43 16.31 -12.93
C ILE A 37 2.41 17.14 -12.16
N GLU A 38 1.70 18.00 -12.87
CA GLU A 38 0.69 18.86 -12.28
C GLU A 38 -0.53 18.08 -11.78
N THR A 39 -0.98 17.10 -12.57
CA THR A 39 -2.13 16.24 -12.22
C THR A 39 -1.98 14.88 -12.86
N ALA A 40 -2.55 13.84 -12.23
CA ALA A 40 -2.57 12.49 -12.76
C ALA A 40 -3.83 11.74 -12.34
N ILE A 41 -4.12 10.63 -13.04
CA ILE A 41 -5.03 9.61 -12.54
C ILE A 41 -4.28 8.83 -11.45
N ILE A 42 -4.81 8.83 -10.24
CA ILE A 42 -4.19 8.17 -9.09
C ILE A 42 -4.79 6.78 -8.96
N VAL A 43 -3.93 5.76 -8.98
CA VAL A 43 -4.33 4.37 -8.82
C VAL A 43 -3.69 3.83 -7.54
N GLY A 44 -4.51 3.28 -6.64
CA GLY A 44 -4.06 2.69 -5.39
C GLY A 44 -4.61 1.28 -5.20
N HIS A 45 -3.73 0.35 -4.84
CA HIS A 45 -4.09 -1.03 -4.52
C HIS A 45 -3.84 -1.31 -3.04
N SER A 46 -4.78 -1.95 -2.34
CA SER A 46 -4.62 -2.33 -0.92
C SER A 46 -4.22 -1.13 -0.04
N LEU A 47 -3.09 -1.21 0.69
CA LEU A 47 -2.53 -0.08 1.44
C LEU A 47 -2.27 1.15 0.56
N GLY A 48 -1.82 0.95 -0.68
CA GLY A 48 -1.62 2.03 -1.65
C GLY A 48 -2.92 2.76 -1.99
N GLY A 49 -4.07 2.13 -1.77
CA GLY A 49 -5.38 2.78 -1.85
C GLY A 49 -5.62 3.80 -0.72
N ALA A 50 -5.12 3.56 0.49
CA ALA A 50 -5.13 4.57 1.56
C ALA A 50 -4.20 5.76 1.22
N VAL A 51 -3.03 5.48 0.64
CA VAL A 51 -2.10 6.50 0.17
C VAL A 51 -2.72 7.34 -0.95
N ALA A 52 -3.39 6.70 -1.92
CA ALA A 52 -4.11 7.38 -3.00
C ALA A 52 -5.24 8.28 -2.47
N GLN A 53 -5.99 7.80 -1.47
CA GLN A 53 -7.02 8.57 -0.78
C GLN A 53 -6.42 9.79 -0.08
N SER A 54 -5.38 9.61 0.74
CA SER A 54 -4.71 10.71 1.44
C SER A 54 -4.19 11.77 0.48
N LEU A 55 -3.46 11.35 -0.58
CA LEU A 55 -2.97 12.24 -1.64
C LEU A 55 -4.13 13.01 -2.28
N SER A 56 -5.16 12.31 -2.72
CA SER A 56 -6.27 12.91 -3.47
C SER A 56 -7.13 13.84 -2.62
N PHE A 57 -7.28 13.56 -1.33
CA PHE A 57 -8.14 14.37 -0.45
C PHE A 57 -7.41 15.59 0.12
N ARG A 58 -6.11 15.47 0.40
CA ARG A 58 -5.28 16.60 0.87
C ARG A 58 -4.79 17.50 -0.26
N TYR A 59 -4.57 16.93 -1.45
CA TYR A 59 -4.05 17.60 -2.64
C TYR A 59 -4.94 17.31 -3.86
N PRO A 60 -6.23 17.72 -3.84
CA PRO A 60 -7.18 17.39 -4.89
C PRO A 60 -6.76 17.90 -6.28
N GLU A 61 -5.97 18.97 -6.36
CA GLU A 61 -5.40 19.48 -7.61
C GLU A 61 -4.45 18.49 -8.30
N LYS A 62 -3.80 17.60 -7.52
CA LYS A 62 -2.89 16.57 -8.04
C LYS A 62 -3.63 15.36 -8.61
N SER A 63 -4.92 15.21 -8.34
CA SER A 63 -5.68 13.99 -8.63
C SER A 63 -6.85 14.27 -9.58
N GLU A 64 -6.70 13.96 -10.87
CA GLU A 64 -7.75 14.13 -11.88
C GLU A 64 -8.91 13.14 -11.66
N LYS A 65 -8.58 11.89 -11.33
CA LYS A 65 -9.48 10.78 -11.01
C LYS A 65 -8.77 9.82 -10.08
N MET A 66 -9.53 9.03 -9.34
CA MET A 66 -8.99 8.01 -8.45
C MET A 66 -9.53 6.61 -8.77
N LEU A 67 -8.66 5.62 -8.82
CA LEU A 67 -8.99 4.20 -8.94
C LEU A 67 -8.48 3.46 -7.70
N LEU A 68 -9.39 2.80 -6.99
CA LEU A 68 -9.14 2.06 -5.77
C LEU A 68 -9.39 0.58 -6.03
N ILE A 69 -8.31 -0.22 -6.01
CA ILE A 69 -8.34 -1.67 -6.26
C ILE A 69 -8.13 -2.37 -4.94
N ASP A 70 -9.13 -3.09 -4.43
CA ASP A 70 -9.05 -3.79 -3.15
C ASP A 70 -8.46 -2.90 -2.05
N SER A 71 -8.86 -1.62 -2.04
CA SER A 71 -8.26 -0.58 -1.22
C SER A 71 -8.64 -0.71 0.25
N ALA A 72 -7.73 -0.31 1.14
CA ALA A 72 -8.09 -0.02 2.52
C ALA A 72 -9.26 1.00 2.58
N PRO A 73 -10.19 0.83 3.53
CA PRO A 73 -11.38 1.67 3.67
C PRO A 73 -11.01 3.08 4.12
N ILE A 74 -11.94 4.02 3.91
CA ILE A 74 -11.73 5.45 4.17
C ILE A 74 -11.57 5.77 5.66
N GLU A 75 -12.17 4.95 6.52
CA GLU A 75 -12.09 5.01 7.99
C GLU A 75 -10.93 4.20 8.58
N GLY A 76 -10.05 3.64 7.74
CA GLY A 76 -8.92 2.83 8.16
C GLY A 76 -9.24 1.35 8.41
N LEU A 77 -8.19 0.53 8.40
CA LEU A 77 -8.29 -0.91 8.58
C LEU A 77 -7.76 -1.28 9.97
N LYS A 78 -8.65 -1.73 10.84
CA LYS A 78 -8.30 -2.13 12.21
C LYS A 78 -7.86 -3.58 12.29
N THR A 79 -6.66 -3.80 12.80
CA THR A 79 -6.17 -5.13 13.15
C THR A 79 -6.44 -5.35 14.64
N PRO A 80 -7.09 -6.45 15.05
CA PRO A 80 -7.25 -6.78 16.47
C PRO A 80 -5.90 -6.80 17.19
N GLU A 81 -5.84 -6.24 18.40
CA GLU A 81 -4.58 -6.07 19.14
C GLU A 81 -3.92 -7.43 19.41
N GLU A 82 -4.72 -8.46 19.67
CA GLU A 82 -4.26 -9.83 19.87
C GLU A 82 -3.53 -10.45 18.66
N TYR A 83 -3.67 -9.87 17.47
CA TYR A 83 -3.01 -10.37 16.26
C TYR A 83 -1.61 -9.80 16.09
N TYR A 84 -1.24 -8.70 16.73
CA TYR A 84 0.10 -8.11 16.57
C TYR A 84 1.23 -9.05 17.04
N PRO A 85 1.15 -9.72 18.20
CA PRO A 85 2.17 -10.70 18.59
C PRO A 85 2.29 -11.85 17.58
N ILE A 86 1.16 -12.25 16.97
CA ILE A 86 1.14 -13.28 15.93
C ILE A 86 1.82 -12.77 14.66
N LEU A 87 1.56 -11.53 14.24
CA LEU A 87 2.21 -10.90 13.10
C LEU A 87 3.72 -10.75 13.30
N GLU A 88 4.17 -10.39 14.50
CA GLU A 88 5.60 -10.34 14.83
C GLU A 88 6.25 -11.73 14.79
N MET A 89 5.60 -12.74 15.36
CA MET A 89 6.08 -14.13 15.26
C MET A 89 6.16 -14.60 13.80
N ILE A 90 5.14 -14.26 12.99
CA ILE A 90 5.10 -14.57 11.56
C ILE A 90 6.24 -13.86 10.81
N LEU A 91 6.50 -12.58 11.12
CA LEU A 91 7.63 -11.84 10.55
C LEU A 91 8.94 -12.57 10.84
N GLU A 92 9.19 -12.96 12.10
CA GLU A 92 10.41 -13.69 12.48
C GLU A 92 10.55 -15.02 11.72
N MET A 93 9.43 -15.72 11.48
CA MET A 93 9.44 -16.94 10.66
C MET A 93 9.76 -16.67 9.18
N TYR A 94 9.40 -15.50 8.64
CA TYR A 94 9.61 -15.14 7.25
C TYR A 94 10.98 -14.51 6.98
N LYS A 95 11.65 -13.96 8.01
CA LYS A 95 12.99 -13.37 7.88
C LYS A 95 13.97 -14.38 7.28
N GLY A 96 14.42 -14.11 6.07
CA GLY A 96 15.30 -15.00 5.32
C GLY A 96 14.67 -16.31 4.85
N ASN A 97 13.38 -16.54 5.09
CA ASN A 97 12.66 -17.73 4.67
C ASN A 97 11.71 -17.46 3.50
N LYS A 98 12.30 -17.43 2.31
CA LYS A 98 11.59 -17.21 1.04
C LYS A 98 10.40 -18.17 0.85
N THR A 99 10.55 -19.44 1.23
CA THR A 99 9.51 -20.46 1.02
C THR A 99 8.25 -20.15 1.82
N LEU A 100 8.40 -19.83 3.11
CA LEU A 100 7.26 -19.48 3.95
C LEU A 100 6.59 -18.18 3.51
N LEU A 101 7.39 -17.16 3.15
CA LEU A 101 6.85 -15.91 2.63
C LEU A 101 6.09 -16.13 1.32
N LYS A 102 6.61 -16.97 0.42
CA LYS A 102 5.93 -17.34 -0.83
C LYS A 102 4.58 -18.01 -0.55
N GLN A 103 4.53 -18.94 0.40
CA GLN A 103 3.28 -19.61 0.80
C GLN A 103 2.26 -18.62 1.36
N ALA A 104 2.70 -17.68 2.19
CA ALA A 104 1.84 -16.63 2.74
C ALA A 104 1.26 -15.74 1.64
N LEU A 105 2.10 -15.28 0.71
CA LEU A 105 1.67 -14.48 -0.45
C LEU A 105 0.72 -15.25 -1.36
N SER A 106 0.97 -16.55 -1.57
CA SER A 106 0.05 -17.42 -2.33
C SER A 106 -1.33 -17.51 -1.66
N GLY A 107 -1.39 -17.59 -0.33
CA GLY A 107 -2.63 -17.67 0.44
C GLY A 107 -3.54 -16.45 0.27
N ILE A 108 -2.98 -15.26 0.07
CA ILE A 108 -3.75 -14.02 -0.18
C ILE A 108 -4.02 -13.79 -1.69
N MET A 109 -3.52 -14.67 -2.56
CA MET A 109 -3.69 -14.61 -4.01
C MET A 109 -4.25 -15.94 -4.56
N PRO A 110 -5.43 -16.40 -4.11
CA PRO A 110 -5.89 -17.77 -4.34
C PRO A 110 -6.09 -18.15 -5.82
N GLU A 111 -6.27 -17.16 -6.70
CA GLU A 111 -6.46 -17.38 -8.13
C GLU A 111 -5.19 -17.16 -8.96
N ASN A 112 -4.08 -16.75 -8.32
CA ASN A 112 -2.83 -16.57 -9.03
C ASN A 112 -2.26 -17.93 -9.47
N LYS A 113 -2.07 -18.09 -10.78
CA LYS A 113 -1.44 -19.27 -11.40
C LYS A 113 -0.06 -18.98 -11.96
N ASP A 114 0.37 -17.72 -11.89
CA ASP A 114 1.68 -17.31 -12.38
C ASP A 114 2.72 -17.49 -11.27
N GLU A 115 3.41 -18.63 -11.32
CA GLU A 115 4.48 -18.99 -10.40
C GLU A 115 5.69 -18.06 -10.51
N LYS A 116 5.99 -17.56 -11.72
CA LYS A 116 7.11 -16.65 -11.94
C LYS A 116 6.81 -15.31 -11.29
N PHE A 117 5.61 -14.79 -11.49
CA PHE A 117 5.16 -13.56 -10.84
C PHE A 117 5.18 -13.69 -9.32
N LEU A 118 4.70 -14.82 -8.78
CA LEU A 118 4.72 -15.06 -7.33
C LEU A 118 6.15 -15.10 -6.77
N ASP A 119 7.09 -15.70 -7.50
CA ASP A 119 8.51 -15.73 -7.12
C ASP A 119 9.15 -14.33 -7.13
N GLU A 120 8.87 -13.53 -8.16
CA GLU A 120 9.33 -12.15 -8.27
C GLU A 120 8.77 -11.29 -7.14
N LEU A 121 7.45 -11.38 -6.89
CA LEU A 121 6.79 -10.69 -5.78
C LEU A 121 7.38 -11.08 -4.42
N THR A 122 7.65 -12.36 -4.22
CA THR A 122 8.28 -12.85 -2.98
C THR A 122 9.68 -12.28 -2.80
N ASN A 123 10.48 -12.19 -3.87
CA ASN A 123 11.82 -11.61 -3.81
C ASN A 123 11.78 -10.12 -3.41
N GLU A 124 10.82 -9.36 -3.95
CA GLU A 124 10.63 -7.94 -3.57
C GLU A 124 10.12 -7.81 -2.13
N ALA A 125 9.20 -8.68 -1.69
CA ALA A 125 8.68 -8.67 -0.33
C ALA A 125 9.76 -8.93 0.73
N LEU A 126 10.79 -9.73 0.41
CA LEU A 126 11.96 -9.94 1.29
C LEU A 126 12.80 -8.68 1.52
N LEU A 127 12.64 -7.65 0.67
CA LEU A 127 13.33 -6.37 0.81
C LEU A 127 12.58 -5.38 1.70
N MET A 128 11.38 -5.75 2.17
CA MET A 128 10.60 -4.89 3.05
C MET A 128 11.36 -4.65 4.36
N LYS A 129 11.46 -3.37 4.74
CA LYS A 129 12.01 -2.96 6.04
C LYS A 129 11.19 -3.59 7.17
N GLU A 130 11.85 -4.17 8.17
CA GLU A 130 11.19 -5.00 9.20
C GLU A 130 10.09 -4.25 9.94
N GLU A 131 10.35 -2.99 10.28
CA GLU A 131 9.41 -2.11 10.99
C GLU A 131 8.13 -1.86 10.17
N CYS A 132 8.18 -2.03 8.85
CA CYS A 132 7.03 -1.89 7.97
C CYS A 132 6.08 -3.08 7.97
N PHE A 133 6.50 -4.25 8.49
CA PHE A 133 5.63 -5.43 8.51
C PHE A 133 4.40 -5.21 9.40
N THR A 134 4.60 -4.80 10.64
CA THR A 134 3.51 -4.42 11.56
C THR A 134 3.20 -2.92 11.50
N GLY A 135 4.20 -2.09 11.20
CA GLY A 135 4.04 -0.64 11.13
C GLY A 135 3.02 -0.18 10.09
N ASN A 136 2.92 -0.87 8.95
CA ASN A 136 1.91 -0.58 7.94
C ASN A 136 0.48 -0.90 8.42
N ALA A 137 0.29 -2.01 9.15
CA ALA A 137 -0.99 -2.31 9.79
C ALA A 137 -1.36 -1.20 10.78
N ARG A 138 -0.43 -0.82 11.66
CA ARG A 138 -0.61 0.30 12.61
C ARG A 138 -0.90 1.63 11.93
N ALA A 139 -0.29 1.90 10.78
CA ALA A 139 -0.54 3.12 10.02
C ALA A 139 -1.99 3.17 9.51
N LEU A 140 -2.52 2.04 9.00
CA LEU A 140 -3.90 1.93 8.54
C LEU A 140 -4.94 2.06 9.66
N GLU A 141 -4.60 1.74 10.92
CA GLU A 141 -5.52 1.91 12.06
C GLU A 141 -5.79 3.37 12.43
N LYS A 142 -4.82 4.23 12.13
CA LYS A 142 -4.81 5.64 12.57
C LYS A 142 -5.55 6.56 11.63
N ILE A 143 -5.82 6.13 10.40
CA ILE A 143 -6.43 6.99 9.39
C ILE A 143 -7.95 7.08 9.59
N ASN A 144 -8.49 8.26 9.31
CA ASN A 144 -9.91 8.45 9.05
C ASN A 144 -10.06 9.67 8.14
N TYR A 145 -10.41 9.42 6.88
CA TYR A 145 -10.49 10.46 5.86
C TYR A 145 -11.92 10.87 5.51
N ILE A 146 -12.93 10.45 6.28
CA ILE A 146 -14.34 10.74 6.01
C ILE A 146 -14.58 12.25 5.82
N GLU A 147 -14.00 13.07 6.70
CA GLU A 147 -14.17 14.53 6.63
C GLU A 147 -13.40 15.14 5.44
N LEU A 148 -12.16 14.70 5.19
CA LEU A 148 -11.36 15.21 4.07
C LEU A 148 -11.98 14.85 2.71
N ALA A 149 -12.57 13.66 2.61
CA ALA A 149 -13.20 13.17 1.39
C ALA A 149 -14.37 14.03 0.93
N LYS A 150 -15.03 14.78 1.82
CA LYS A 150 -16.12 15.71 1.46
C LYS A 150 -15.66 16.79 0.47
N ASN A 151 -14.37 17.13 0.48
CA ASN A 151 -13.79 18.14 -0.39
C ASN A 151 -13.38 17.59 -1.76
N TYR A 152 -13.31 16.27 -1.93
CA TYR A 152 -12.96 15.66 -3.20
C TYR A 152 -14.19 15.53 -4.10
N LYS A 153 -14.15 16.15 -5.28
CA LYS A 153 -15.27 16.19 -6.24
C LYS A 153 -15.04 15.39 -7.52
N ASN A 154 -13.82 14.87 -7.69
CA ASN A 154 -13.44 14.13 -8.87
C ASN A 154 -13.95 12.68 -8.83
N LYS A 155 -13.95 12.00 -9.97
CA LYS A 155 -14.52 10.66 -10.09
C LYS A 155 -13.64 9.63 -9.38
N VAL A 156 -14.28 8.75 -8.62
CA VAL A 156 -13.66 7.59 -7.98
C VAL A 156 -14.25 6.30 -8.57
N LEU A 157 -13.41 5.37 -8.98
CA LEU A 157 -13.80 4.01 -9.35
C LEU A 157 -13.25 3.04 -8.31
N PHE A 158 -14.09 2.12 -7.85
CA PHE A 158 -13.71 1.02 -6.97
C PHE A 158 -13.73 -0.28 -7.77
N ILE A 159 -12.65 -1.06 -7.66
CA ILE A 159 -12.54 -2.43 -8.16
C ILE A 159 -12.27 -3.31 -6.95
N VAL A 160 -13.02 -4.41 -6.85
CA VAL A 160 -12.96 -5.32 -5.72
C VAL A 160 -12.90 -6.78 -6.18
N GLY A 161 -11.99 -7.54 -5.59
CA GLY A 161 -11.86 -8.97 -5.73
C GLY A 161 -12.99 -9.68 -5.00
N LYS A 162 -13.83 -10.41 -5.73
CA LYS A 162 -14.90 -11.23 -5.13
C LYS A 162 -14.38 -12.26 -4.11
N LYS A 163 -13.11 -12.64 -4.22
CA LYS A 163 -12.42 -13.62 -3.36
C LYS A 163 -11.39 -12.97 -2.43
N ASP A 164 -11.38 -11.63 -2.32
CA ASP A 164 -10.48 -10.95 -1.38
C ASP A 164 -10.91 -11.29 0.07
N LEU A 165 -9.96 -11.82 0.85
CA LEU A 165 -10.16 -12.26 2.22
C LEU A 165 -9.82 -11.17 3.24
N LEU A 166 -9.12 -10.12 2.81
CA LEU A 166 -8.66 -9.01 3.65
C LEU A 166 -9.60 -7.81 3.53
N ILE A 167 -9.95 -7.46 2.29
CA ILE A 167 -10.76 -6.29 1.96
C ILE A 167 -12.09 -6.77 1.39
N TYR A 168 -13.09 -6.93 2.26
CA TYR A 168 -14.44 -7.29 1.84
C TYR A 168 -15.33 -6.05 1.75
N LEU A 169 -16.17 -6.00 0.72
CA LEU A 169 -17.26 -5.03 0.65
C LEU A 169 -18.22 -5.27 1.80
N ARG A 170 -18.25 -4.35 2.75
CA ARG A 170 -19.39 -4.19 3.66
C ARG A 170 -20.58 -3.77 2.80
N ARG A 171 -21.54 -4.67 2.65
CA ARG A 171 -22.82 -4.40 1.98
C ARG A 171 -23.69 -3.52 2.86
#